data_AF-A0A954UZI1-F1
#
_entry.id   AF-A0A954UZI1-F1
#
_cell.length_a   1.000
_cell.length_b   1.000
_cell.length_c   1.000
_cell.angle_alpha   90.00
_cell.angle_beta   90.00
_cell.angle_gamma   90.00
#
_symmetry.space_group_name_H-M   'P 1'
#
loop_
_entity.id
_entity.type
_entity.pdbx_description
1 polymer ?
#
loop_
_entity_poly.entity_id
_entity_poly.type
_entity_poly.pdbx_seq_one_letter_code
_entity_poly.pdbx_strand_id
1 'polypeptide(L)' 'NGREGLAVLAGGQCVRWTIEHGSGELVESTWHPQFGVSQPCSLLRIRLAQLCGRVRFSWR' A
#
# COMPACT_ATOMS: atom_id res chain seq x y z
N ASN A 1 11.54 -4.40 -8.39
CA ASN A 1 11.01 -3.09 -8.87
C ASN A 1 9.77 -2.75 -8.08
N GLY A 2 9.84 -1.80 -7.13
CA GLY A 2 8.71 -1.42 -6.26
C GLY A 2 7.58 -0.67 -6.98
N ARG A 3 7.26 -1.03 -8.23
CA ARG A 3 6.18 -0.41 -9.01
C ARG A 3 4.89 -1.20 -8.97
N GLU A 4 4.91 -2.44 -8.49
CA GLU A 4 3.73 -3.25 -8.29
C GLU A 4 3.91 -4.22 -7.13
N GLY A 5 2.80 -4.71 -6.61
CA GLY A 5 2.79 -5.72 -5.55
C GLY A 5 1.38 -6.18 -5.21
N LEU A 6 1.31 -7.02 -4.20
CA LEU A 6 0.10 -7.68 -3.71
C LEU A 6 0.01 -7.49 -2.20
N ALA A 7 -1.17 -7.11 -1.71
CA ALA A 7 -1.50 -7.21 -0.30
C ALA A 7 -2.65 -8.20 -0.11
N VAL A 8 -2.54 -9.02 0.93
CA VAL A 8 -3.60 -9.94 1.35
C VAL A 8 -4.34 -9.28 2.50
N LEU A 9 -5.63 -9.02 2.32
CA LEU A 9 -6.48 -8.38 3.31
C LEU A 9 -6.95 -9.41 4.35
N ALA A 10 -7.44 -8.90 5.49
CA ALA A 10 -8.17 -9.72 6.45
C ALA A 10 -9.37 -10.37 5.73
N GLY A 11 -9.41 -11.71 5.67
CA GLY A 11 -10.38 -12.47 4.88
C GLY A 11 -9.81 -13.13 3.62
N GLY A 12 -8.51 -12.97 3.34
CA GLY A 12 -7.83 -13.66 2.23
C GLY A 12 -8.00 -13.00 0.87
N GLN A 13 -8.85 -11.96 0.77
CA GLN A 13 -9.01 -11.19 -0.45
C GLN A 13 -7.69 -10.50 -0.82
N CYS A 14 -7.35 -10.54 -2.10
CA CYS A 14 -6.12 -9.98 -2.61
C CYS A 14 -6.37 -8.63 -3.27
N VAL A 15 -5.56 -7.63 -2.91
CA VAL A 15 -5.50 -6.36 -3.63
C VAL A 15 -4.14 -6.23 -4.32
N ARG A 16 -4.17 -6.12 -5.65
CA ARG A 16 -2.98 -5.80 -6.42
C ARG A 16 -2.88 -4.30 -6.55
N TRP A 17 -1.68 -3.77 -6.34
CA TRP A 17 -1.37 -2.36 -6.54
C TRP A 17 -0.32 -2.18 -7.64
N THR A 18 -0.44 -1.08 -8.37
CA THR A 18 0.54 -0.65 -9.38
C THR A 18 0.75 0.86 -9.25
N ILE A 19 1.99 1.31 -9.27
CA ILE A 19 2.40 2.70 -9.14
C ILE A 19 2.91 3.21 -10.49
N GLU A 20 2.21 4.18 -11.04
CA GLU A 20 2.67 5.01 -12.16
C GLU A 20 3.38 6.23 -11.60
N HIS A 21 4.63 6.45 -12.01
CA HIS A 21 5.51 7.53 -11.53
C HIS A 21 5.85 7.43 -10.03
N GLY A 22 6.90 6.68 -9.70
CA GLY A 22 7.38 6.52 -8.33
C GLY A 22 7.74 5.08 -8.03
N SER A 23 7.82 4.80 -6.74
CA SER A 23 7.99 3.46 -6.20
C SER A 23 7.27 3.33 -4.87
N GLY A 24 7.04 2.11 -4.43
CA GLY A 24 6.46 1.83 -3.14
C GLY A 24 6.75 0.42 -2.67
N GLU A 25 6.40 0.21 -1.42
CA GLU A 25 6.63 -1.02 -0.68
C GLU A 25 5.57 -1.13 0.41
N LEU A 26 5.24 -2.37 0.78
CA LEU A 26 4.46 -2.61 1.97
C LEU A 26 5.39 -2.57 3.17
N VAL A 27 5.00 -1.83 4.20
CA VAL A 27 5.71 -1.76 5.48
C VAL A 27 4.78 -2.16 6.60
N GLU A 28 5.32 -2.88 7.58
CA GLU A 28 4.64 -3.12 8.84
C GLU A 28 4.50 -1.80 9.60
N SER A 29 3.35 -1.63 10.24
CA SER A 29 3.03 -0.46 11.05
C SER A 29 2.10 -0.89 12.18
N THR A 30 2.08 -0.09 13.24
CA THR A 30 1.04 -0.16 14.26
C THR A 30 0.13 1.06 14.25
N TRP A 31 0.38 2.03 13.37
CA TRP A 31 -0.40 3.26 13.27
C TRP A 31 -1.29 3.25 12.03
N HIS A 32 -2.58 3.51 12.23
CA HIS A 32 -3.55 3.82 11.18
C HIS A 32 -4.51 4.91 11.68
N PRO A 33 -4.75 6.01 10.92
CA PRO A 33 -5.49 7.16 11.41
C PRO A 33 -6.91 6.85 11.90
N GLN A 34 -7.54 5.83 11.32
CA GLN A 34 -8.93 5.47 11.61
C GLN A 34 -9.08 4.42 12.70
N PHE A 35 -8.00 3.77 13.16
CA PHE A 35 -8.13 2.69 14.14
C PHE A 35 -8.32 3.20 15.56
N GLY A 36 -7.92 4.45 15.86
CA GLY A 36 -8.01 5.03 17.21
C GLY A 36 -7.13 4.38 18.28
N VAL A 37 -6.50 3.24 17.95
CA VAL A 37 -5.57 2.46 18.75
C VAL A 37 -4.46 1.90 17.87
N SER A 38 -3.31 1.57 18.47
CA SER A 38 -2.21 0.95 17.75
C SER A 38 -2.49 -0.53 17.50
N GLN A 39 -2.69 -0.91 16.23
CA GLN A 39 -2.92 -2.31 15.82
C GLN A 39 -1.96 -2.67 14.68
N PRO A 40 -1.41 -3.91 14.67
CA PRO A 40 -0.60 -4.39 13.56
C PRO A 40 -1.34 -4.27 12.23
N CYS A 41 -0.73 -3.58 11.28
CA CYS A 41 -1.24 -3.37 9.94
C CYS A 41 -0.10 -3.27 8.93
N SER A 42 -0.46 -3.32 7.64
CA SER A 42 0.48 -3.04 6.56
C SER A 42 0.09 -1.75 5.86
N LEU A 43 1.04 -0.86 5.65
CA LEU A 43 0.87 0.39 4.91
C LEU A 43 1.59 0.30 3.57
N LEU A 44 0.97 0.81 2.50
CA LEU A 44 1.66 1.05 1.24
C LEU A 44 2.41 2.38 1.32
N ARG A 45 3.72 2.33 1.58
CA ARG A 45 4.59 3.51 1.56
C ARG A 45 4.94 3.86 0.12
N ILE A 46 4.73 5.11 -0.27
CA ILE A 46 4.97 5.59 -1.63
C ILE A 46 6.07 6.66 -1.61
N ARG A 47 7.09 6.47 -2.45
CA ARG A 47 8.06 7.50 -2.82
C ARG A 47 7.62 8.12 -4.14
N LEU A 48 7.24 9.39 -4.09
CA LEU A 48 6.85 10.17 -5.26
C LEU A 48 8.04 10.38 -6.19
N ALA A 49 7.79 10.38 -7.51
CA ALA A 49 8.75 10.81 -8.51
C ALA A 49 8.26 12.13 -9.11
N GLN A 50 9.13 13.14 -9.17
CA GLN A 50 8.78 14.47 -9.69
C GLN A 50 7.54 15.07 -9.01
N LEU A 51 7.40 14.85 -7.70
CA LEU A 51 6.25 15.30 -6.89
C LEU A 51 4.90 14.71 -7.33
N CYS A 52 4.91 13.67 -8.16
CA CYS A 52 3.73 12.96 -8.61
C CYS A 52 3.81 11.48 -8.21
N GLY A 53 2.65 10.89 -7.99
CA GLY A 53 2.49 9.46 -7.82
C GLY A 53 1.04 9.10 -8.06
N ARG A 54 0.80 8.11 -8.93
CA ARG A 54 -0.53 7.55 -9.15
C ARG A 54 -0.50 6.08 -8.80
N VAL A 55 -1.40 5.68 -7.91
CA VAL A 55 -1.56 4.27 -7.55
C VAL A 55 -2.89 3.77 -8.09
N ARG A 56 -2.86 2.64 -8.78
CA ARG A 56 -4.06 1.89 -9.16
C ARG A 56 -4.17 0.66 -8.29
N PHE A 57 -5.37 0.42 -7.81
CA PHE A 57 -5.74 -0.78 -7.07
C PHE A 57 -6.69 -1.61 -7.91
N SER A 58 -6.51 -2.93 -7.88
CA SER A 58 -7.43 -3.89 -8.47
C SER A 58 -7.67 -5.01 -7.47
N TRP A 59 -8.94 -5.40 -7.35
CA TRP A 59 -9.40 -6.47 -6.47
C TRP A 59 -9.75 -7.68 -7.33
N ARG A 60 -9.35 -8.86 -6.87
CA ARG A 60 -9.75 -10.14 -7.43
C ARG A 60 -10.36 -11.01 -6.35
#